data_AF-A0A9E3SKC7-F1
#
_entry.id   AF-A0A9E3SKC7-F1
#
_cell.length_a   1.000
_cell.length_b   1.000
_cell.length_c   1.000
_cell.angle_alpha   90.00
_cell.angle_beta   90.00
_cell.angle_gamma   90.00
#
_symmetry.space_group_name_H-M   'P 1'
#
loop_
_entity.id
_entity.type
_entity.pdbx_description
1 polymer ?
#
loop_
_entity_poly.entity_id
_entity_poly.type
_entity_poly.pdbx_seq_one_letter_code
_entity_poly.pdbx_strand_id
1 'polypeptide(L)'
;VVALPDDGLDIAAAREAERAAKAIRPGLDIVPIRSRDPAVRSLHDEVVAGNRSLRDLAERVAPTLAPQGITHLLVLTRHRGEARIRVTDGAIGIGRLEGLGFYVDRWSRLRTADAGGSSGLGFLAPFAYIRASLVDLRTLAVLGEEVSALAEALLTVETGQGVHPWDTLTAAEKSAALERYTARGLEAALPALLAKLPPGK
;
A
#
# COMPACT_ATOMS: atom_id res chain seq x y z
N VAL A 1 12.00 12.56 8.73
CA VAL A 1 11.61 11.70 7.59
C VAL A 1 12.90 11.29 6.89
N VAL A 2 13.26 10.01 6.92
CA VAL A 2 14.36 9.51 6.08
C VAL A 2 13.78 9.32 4.69
N ALA A 3 14.22 10.11 3.72
CA ALA A 3 13.84 9.90 2.33
C ALA A 3 14.46 8.59 1.87
N LEU A 4 13.63 7.63 1.46
CA LEU A 4 14.12 6.47 0.72
C LEU A 4 14.47 6.98 -0.68
N PRO A 5 15.73 6.89 -1.11
CA PRO A 5 16.22 7.60 -2.30
C PRO A 5 15.90 6.91 -3.63
N ASP A 6 15.00 5.93 -3.66
CA ASP A 6 14.81 5.06 -4.82
C ASP A 6 13.33 4.73 -5.05
N ASP A 7 12.98 4.51 -6.32
CA ASP A 7 11.67 4.00 -6.73
C ASP A 7 11.49 2.50 -6.41
N GLY A 8 12.38 1.94 -5.60
CA GLY A 8 12.36 0.54 -5.19
C GLY A 8 11.04 0.10 -4.53
N LEU A 9 10.40 0.97 -3.73
CA LEU A 9 9.08 0.67 -3.15
C LEU A 9 7.97 0.69 -4.21
N ASP A 10 8.04 1.61 -5.18
CA ASP A 10 7.06 1.68 -6.27
C ASP A 10 7.20 0.47 -7.20
N ILE A 11 8.44 0.06 -7.51
CA ILE A 11 8.73 -1.16 -8.26
C ILE A 11 8.22 -2.38 -7.49
N ALA A 12 8.47 -2.46 -6.18
CA ALA A 12 7.99 -3.56 -5.36
C ALA A 12 6.47 -3.61 -5.36
N ALA A 13 5.77 -2.49 -5.17
CA ALA A 13 4.32 -2.42 -5.21
C ALA A 13 3.75 -2.83 -6.57
N ALA A 14 4.35 -2.40 -7.68
CA ALA A 14 3.92 -2.79 -9.03
C ALA A 14 4.10 -4.30 -9.27
N ARG A 15 5.24 -4.87 -8.86
CA ARG A 15 5.50 -6.31 -8.95
C ARG A 15 4.54 -7.13 -8.09
N GLU A 16 4.27 -6.67 -6.87
CA GLU A 16 3.32 -7.32 -5.97
C GLU A 16 1.89 -7.27 -6.51
N ALA A 17 1.50 -6.14 -7.12
CA ALA A 17 0.19 -6.03 -7.77
C ALA A 17 0.07 -6.98 -8.96
N GLU A 18 1.12 -7.10 -9.78
CA GLU A 18 1.17 -8.07 -10.89
C GLU A 18 1.04 -9.50 -10.37
N ARG A 19 1.85 -9.88 -9.36
CA ARG A 19 1.83 -11.21 -8.74
C ARG A 19 0.45 -11.56 -8.20
N ALA A 20 -0.14 -10.67 -7.41
CA ALA A 20 -1.47 -10.85 -6.83
C ALA A 20 -2.55 -10.93 -7.90
N ALA A 21 -2.51 -10.04 -8.91
CA ALA A 21 -3.48 -10.06 -10.00
C ALA A 21 -3.42 -11.34 -10.83
N LYS A 22 -2.22 -11.86 -11.14
CA LYS A 22 -2.04 -13.14 -11.84
C LYS A 22 -2.50 -14.33 -11.00
N ALA A 23 -2.34 -14.28 -9.68
CA ALA A 23 -2.87 -15.32 -8.79
C ALA A 23 -4.41 -15.36 -8.80
N ILE A 24 -5.06 -14.19 -8.89
CA ILE A 24 -6.53 -14.07 -8.93
C ILE A 24 -7.09 -14.40 -10.33
N ARG A 25 -6.46 -13.89 -11.39
CA ARG A 25 -6.84 -14.11 -12.79
C ARG A 25 -5.60 -14.44 -13.64
N PRO A 26 -5.23 -15.73 -13.77
CA PRO A 26 -4.01 -16.15 -14.46
C PRO A 26 -3.93 -15.77 -15.95
N GLY A 27 -5.07 -15.54 -16.61
CA GLY A 27 -5.13 -15.16 -18.03
C GLY A 27 -4.94 -13.66 -18.31
N LEU A 28 -4.66 -12.82 -17.30
CA LEU A 28 -4.39 -11.41 -17.53
C LEU A 28 -2.99 -11.20 -18.10
N ASP A 29 -2.92 -10.51 -19.24
CA ASP A 29 -1.68 -9.90 -19.69
C ASP A 29 -1.47 -8.57 -18.95
N ILE A 30 -0.41 -8.50 -18.14
CA ILE A 30 -0.14 -7.37 -17.26
C ILE A 30 1.24 -6.83 -17.60
N VAL A 31 1.29 -5.53 -17.92
CA VAL A 31 2.51 -4.82 -18.22
C VAL A 31 2.73 -3.76 -17.13
N PRO A 32 3.75 -3.90 -16.27
CA PRO A 32 4.12 -2.84 -15.34
C PRO A 32 4.57 -1.59 -16.09
N ILE A 33 3.89 -0.46 -15.86
CA ILE A 33 4.20 0.81 -16.53
C ILE A 33 5.03 1.67 -15.59
N ARG A 34 6.23 2.05 -16.05
CA ARG A 34 7.03 3.10 -15.45
C ARG A 34 7.11 4.29 -16.39
N SER A 35 6.40 5.37 -16.07
CA SER A 35 6.46 6.56 -16.91
C SER A 35 7.72 7.37 -16.63
N ARG A 36 8.52 7.56 -17.69
CA ARG A 36 9.62 8.53 -17.69
C ARG A 36 9.16 9.95 -18.04
N ASP A 37 7.93 10.13 -18.52
CA ASP A 37 7.34 11.44 -18.81
C ASP A 37 7.13 12.23 -17.50
N PRO A 38 7.83 13.36 -17.29
CA PRO A 38 7.67 14.19 -16.10
C PRO A 38 6.23 14.66 -15.89
N ALA A 39 5.48 14.93 -16.96
CA ALA A 39 4.11 15.40 -16.84
C ALA A 39 3.14 14.30 -16.37
N VAL A 40 3.38 13.04 -16.72
CA VAL A 40 2.60 11.92 -16.17
C VAL A 40 2.89 11.74 -14.68
N ARG A 41 4.15 11.92 -14.26
CA ARG A 41 4.52 11.87 -12.83
C ARG A 41 3.88 13.01 -12.05
N SER A 42 4.00 14.24 -12.52
CA SER A 42 3.36 15.40 -11.87
C SER A 42 1.85 15.24 -11.79
N LEU A 43 1.21 14.71 -12.83
CA LEU A 43 -0.22 14.46 -12.81
C LEU A 43 -0.60 13.34 -11.82
N HIS A 44 0.22 12.29 -11.70
CA HIS A 44 0.03 11.27 -10.67
C HIS A 44 0.16 11.87 -9.27
N ASP A 45 1.14 12.73 -9.02
CA ASP A 45 1.29 13.45 -7.75
C ASP A 45 0.07 14.33 -7.44
N GLU A 46 -0.47 15.03 -8.44
CA GLU A 46 -1.69 15.84 -8.29
C GLU A 46 -2.93 14.99 -8.00
N VAL A 47 -3.03 13.79 -8.58
CA VAL A 47 -4.09 12.81 -8.27
C VAL A 47 -3.95 12.30 -6.84
N VAL A 48 -2.72 11.98 -6.41
CA VAL A 48 -2.42 11.56 -5.03
C VAL A 48 -2.78 12.67 -4.04
N ALA A 49 -2.50 13.93 -4.38
CA ALA A 49 -2.85 15.10 -3.57
C ALA A 49 -4.36 15.42 -3.58
N GLY A 50 -5.15 14.79 -4.46
CA GLY A 50 -6.58 15.06 -4.63
C GLY A 50 -6.89 16.35 -5.40
N ASN A 51 -5.89 16.94 -6.07
CA ASN A 51 -6.04 18.15 -6.86
C ASN A 51 -6.52 17.86 -8.29
N ARG A 52 -6.40 16.60 -8.74
CA ARG A 52 -6.82 16.12 -10.06
C ARG A 52 -7.50 14.78 -9.98
N SER A 53 -8.24 14.46 -11.05
CA SER A 53 -8.99 13.21 -11.13
C SER A 53 -8.15 12.09 -11.75
N LEU A 54 -8.47 10.83 -11.44
CA LEU A 54 -7.88 9.68 -12.13
C LEU A 54 -8.20 9.66 -13.63
N ARG A 55 -9.32 10.27 -14.04
CA ARG A 55 -9.66 10.43 -15.46
C ARG A 55 -8.63 11.28 -16.16
N ASP A 56 -8.17 12.38 -15.55
CA ASP A 56 -7.15 13.26 -16.15
C ASP A 56 -5.87 12.47 -16.43
N LEU A 57 -5.46 11.62 -15.48
CA LEU A 57 -4.30 10.73 -15.66
C LEU A 57 -4.54 9.72 -16.79
N ALA A 58 -5.72 9.10 -16.84
CA ALA A 58 -6.08 8.15 -17.88
C ALA A 58 -6.11 8.80 -19.27
N GLU A 59 -6.69 9.99 -19.42
CA GLU A 59 -6.70 10.81 -20.64
C GLU A 59 -5.27 11.07 -21.15
N ARG A 60 -4.34 11.35 -20.23
CA ARG A 60 -2.95 11.62 -20.57
C ARG A 60 -2.21 10.38 -21.09
N VAL A 61 -2.45 9.20 -20.51
CA VAL A 61 -1.68 7.99 -20.85
C VAL A 61 -2.34 7.13 -21.93
N ALA A 62 -3.67 7.20 -22.10
CA ALA A 62 -4.42 6.38 -23.05
C ALA A 62 -3.86 6.43 -24.50
N PRO A 63 -3.47 7.59 -25.06
CA PRO A 63 -2.91 7.65 -26.42
C PRO A 63 -1.62 6.86 -26.59
N THR A 64 -0.84 6.68 -25.52
CA THR A 64 0.41 5.89 -25.54
C THR A 64 0.14 4.41 -25.31
N LEU A 65 -0.86 4.06 -24.50
CA LEU A 65 -1.14 2.69 -24.09
C LEU A 65 -2.08 1.95 -25.05
N ALA A 66 -3.08 2.63 -25.62
CA ALA A 66 -4.08 2.01 -26.50
C ALA A 66 -3.47 1.36 -27.76
N PRO A 67 -2.47 1.95 -28.45
CA PRO A 67 -1.81 1.30 -29.59
C PRO A 67 -1.08 0.00 -29.24
N GLN A 68 -0.77 -0.21 -27.96
CA GLN A 68 -0.11 -1.42 -27.45
C GLN A 68 -1.13 -2.51 -27.06
N GLY A 69 -2.43 -2.29 -27.30
CA GLY A 69 -3.49 -3.23 -26.93
C GLY A 69 -3.86 -3.22 -25.45
N ILE A 70 -3.31 -2.28 -24.66
CA ILE A 70 -3.63 -2.15 -23.23
C ILE A 70 -5.03 -1.55 -23.09
N THR A 71 -5.92 -2.32 -22.47
CA THR A 71 -7.36 -1.97 -22.38
C THR A 71 -7.74 -1.32 -21.06
N HIS A 72 -7.00 -1.60 -20.00
CA HIS A 72 -7.29 -1.14 -18.65
C HIS A 72 -6.03 -0.66 -17.95
N LEU A 73 -6.20 0.30 -17.04
CA LEU A 73 -5.14 0.84 -16.21
C LEU A 73 -5.48 0.60 -14.74
N LEU A 74 -4.61 -0.13 -14.06
CA LEU A 74 -4.63 -0.24 -12.59
C LEU A 74 -3.66 0.81 -12.02
N VAL A 75 -4.18 1.78 -11.28
CA VAL A 75 -3.39 2.84 -10.64
C VAL A 75 -3.33 2.58 -9.15
N LEU A 76 -2.12 2.56 -8.60
CA LEU A 76 -1.88 2.53 -7.16
C LEU A 76 -1.49 3.92 -6.68
N THR A 77 -2.13 4.38 -5.61
CA THR A 77 -1.82 5.65 -4.95
C THR A 77 -1.75 5.47 -3.44
N ARG A 78 -1.03 6.38 -2.77
CA ARG A 78 -1.04 6.45 -1.31
C ARG A 78 -2.44 6.88 -0.84
N HIS A 79 -2.95 6.21 0.18
CA HIS A 79 -4.19 6.60 0.83
C HIS A 79 -3.91 7.22 2.20
N ARG A 80 -4.65 8.25 2.58
CA ARG A 80 -4.59 8.88 3.91
C ARG A 80 -5.84 8.55 4.74
N GLY A 81 -5.67 7.76 5.80
CA GLY A 81 -6.77 7.28 6.66
C GLY A 81 -6.50 7.52 8.15
N GLU A 82 -7.49 7.23 8.99
CA GLU A 82 -7.31 7.22 10.45
C GLU A 82 -6.33 6.11 10.87
N ALA A 83 -5.50 6.38 11.88
CA ALA A 83 -4.58 5.39 12.42
C ALA A 83 -5.34 4.29 13.17
N ARG A 84 -5.66 3.19 12.48
CA ARG A 84 -6.27 1.98 13.06
C ARG A 84 -5.25 0.85 13.11
N ILE A 85 -4.42 0.86 14.14
CA ILE A 85 -3.32 -0.09 14.35
C ILE A 85 -3.86 -1.29 15.10
N ARG A 86 -3.87 -2.46 14.46
CA ARG A 86 -4.43 -3.67 15.06
C ARG A 86 -3.57 -4.17 16.22
N VAL A 87 -4.28 -4.55 17.28
CA VAL A 87 -3.80 -5.32 18.44
C VAL A 87 -4.78 -6.48 18.65
N THR A 88 -4.45 -7.43 19.52
CA THR A 88 -5.32 -8.60 19.75
C THR A 88 -6.76 -8.21 20.12
N ASP A 89 -6.92 -7.24 21.02
CA ASP A 89 -8.22 -6.83 21.56
C ASP A 89 -8.87 -5.66 20.82
N GLY A 90 -8.44 -5.38 19.58
CA GLY A 90 -9.07 -4.35 18.73
C GLY A 90 -8.06 -3.51 17.95
N ALA A 91 -8.21 -2.20 18.03
CA ALA A 91 -7.34 -1.26 17.33
C ALA A 91 -7.02 -0.04 18.21
N ILE A 92 -5.78 0.44 18.10
CA ILE A 92 -5.24 1.62 18.77
C ILE A 92 -4.64 2.58 17.73
N GLY A 93 -4.18 3.75 18.19
CA GLY A 93 -3.51 4.74 17.35
C GLY A 93 -4.21 6.09 17.40
N ILE A 94 -3.44 7.15 17.17
CA ILE A 94 -3.93 8.53 17.17
C ILE A 94 -3.52 9.19 15.86
N GLY A 95 -4.40 10.03 15.31
CA GLY A 95 -4.13 10.82 14.12
C GLY A 95 -4.38 10.04 12.83
N ARG A 96 -3.56 10.33 11.80
CA ARG A 96 -3.75 9.80 10.44
C ARG A 96 -2.45 9.22 9.90
N LEU A 97 -2.57 8.10 9.18
CA LEU A 97 -1.48 7.47 8.44
C LEU A 97 -1.68 7.70 6.95
N GLU A 98 -0.58 7.75 6.20
CA GLU A 98 -0.60 7.95 4.75
C GLU A 98 0.43 7.06 4.05
N GLY A 99 -0.01 6.31 3.04
CA GLY A 99 0.89 5.50 2.23
C GLY A 99 1.52 4.35 3.01
N LEU A 100 2.83 4.18 2.86
CA LEU A 100 3.61 3.12 3.50
C LEU A 100 4.52 3.72 4.58
N GLY A 101 4.69 3.03 5.69
CA GLY A 101 5.63 3.49 6.71
C GLY A 101 5.54 2.78 8.04
N PHE A 102 5.99 3.48 9.07
CA PHE A 102 6.03 3.00 10.44
C PHE A 102 5.43 4.04 11.37
N TYR A 103 4.55 3.59 12.25
CA TYR A 103 4.10 4.36 13.40
C TYR A 103 4.91 3.93 14.62
N VAL A 104 5.40 4.91 15.40
CA VAL A 104 6.22 4.68 16.58
C VAL A 104 5.50 5.28 17.78
N ASP A 105 5.13 4.43 18.73
CA ASP A 105 4.59 4.84 20.02
C ASP A 105 5.60 4.48 21.12
N ARG A 106 5.94 5.42 21.99
CA ARG A 106 6.94 5.22 23.06
C ARG A 106 6.32 5.09 24.46
N TRP A 107 5.01 5.19 24.58
CA TRP A 107 4.34 5.41 25.86
C TRP A 107 3.20 4.42 26.13
N SER A 108 2.57 3.91 25.08
CA SER A 108 1.51 2.92 25.18
C SER A 108 2.04 1.63 25.81
N ARG A 109 1.44 1.18 26.91
CA ARG A 109 1.76 -0.12 27.51
C ARG A 109 0.94 -1.19 26.83
N LEU A 110 1.62 -2.14 26.20
CA LEU A 110 0.98 -3.29 25.60
C LEU A 110 1.44 -4.56 26.32
N ARG A 111 0.57 -5.56 26.36
CA ARG A 111 0.87 -6.88 26.95
C ARG A 111 0.59 -7.94 25.91
N THR A 112 1.42 -8.98 25.85
CA THR A 112 1.06 -10.17 25.06
C THR A 112 -0.18 -10.84 25.66
N ALA A 113 -0.98 -11.50 24.83
CA ALA A 113 -2.25 -12.09 25.24
C ALA A 113 -2.08 -13.40 26.05
N ASP A 114 -0.87 -13.96 26.10
CA ASP A 114 -0.62 -15.28 26.68
C ASP A 114 -0.65 -15.28 28.23
N ALA A 115 -0.96 -16.44 28.80
CA ALA A 115 -0.98 -16.68 30.25
C ALA A 115 0.46 -16.65 30.81
N GLY A 116 0.92 -15.44 31.16
CA GLY A 116 2.30 -15.12 31.53
C GLY A 116 2.86 -13.88 30.83
N GLY A 117 2.01 -13.17 30.07
CA GLY A 117 2.42 -12.22 29.05
C GLY A 117 3.36 -11.12 29.51
N SER A 118 4.46 -10.99 28.76
CA SER A 118 5.41 -9.89 28.88
C SER A 118 4.69 -8.57 28.56
N SER A 119 4.84 -7.60 29.47
CA SER A 119 4.46 -6.21 29.21
C SER A 119 5.63 -5.47 28.56
N GLY A 120 5.37 -4.73 27.49
CA GLY A 120 6.32 -3.83 26.86
C GLY A 120 5.83 -2.38 26.92
N LEU A 121 6.78 -1.44 27.00
CA LEU A 121 6.50 -0.02 26.84
C LEU A 121 6.75 0.39 25.38
N GLY A 122 5.71 0.91 24.74
CA GLY A 122 5.75 1.33 23.35
C GLY A 122 5.60 0.18 22.35
N PHE A 123 5.45 0.55 21.08
CA PHE A 123 5.38 -0.39 19.97
C PHE A 123 5.81 0.26 18.65
N LEU A 124 6.20 -0.58 17.70
CA LEU A 124 6.43 -0.22 16.32
C LEU A 124 5.33 -0.84 15.46
N ALA A 125 4.67 -0.06 14.61
CA ALA A 125 3.66 -0.58 13.71
C ALA A 125 4.01 -0.30 12.24
N PRO A 126 4.49 -1.29 11.46
CA PRO A 126 4.49 -1.18 10.02
C PRO A 126 3.06 -1.00 9.51
N PHE A 127 2.89 -0.17 8.48
CA PHE A 127 1.60 0.07 7.85
C PHE A 127 1.69 0.20 6.33
N ALA A 128 0.59 -0.16 5.66
CA ALA A 128 0.36 0.06 4.24
C ALA A 128 -1.08 0.52 3.98
N TYR A 129 -1.22 1.79 3.58
CA TYR A 129 -2.46 2.48 3.26
C TYR A 129 -2.44 2.80 1.77
N ILE A 130 -3.08 1.93 0.99
CA ILE A 130 -3.02 1.91 -0.47
C ILE A 130 -4.43 2.10 -1.01
N ARG A 131 -4.57 2.95 -2.02
CA ARG A 131 -5.75 2.99 -2.89
C ARG A 131 -5.38 2.36 -4.23
N ALA A 132 -6.14 1.36 -4.63
CA ALA A 132 -6.07 0.75 -5.95
C ALA A 132 -7.29 1.20 -6.77
N SER A 133 -7.07 1.64 -7.99
CA SER A 133 -8.14 2.15 -8.86
C SER A 133 -8.03 1.54 -10.24
N LEU A 134 -9.15 1.06 -10.78
CA LEU A 134 -9.21 0.42 -12.10
C LEU A 134 -9.94 1.32 -13.08
N VAL A 135 -9.30 1.60 -14.22
CA VAL A 135 -9.83 2.47 -15.27
C VAL A 135 -9.92 1.72 -16.60
N ASP A 136 -11.04 1.83 -17.31
CA ASP A 136 -11.16 1.41 -18.70
C ASP A 136 -10.56 2.49 -19.61
N LEU A 137 -9.53 2.16 -20.39
CA LEU A 137 -8.79 3.15 -21.19
C LEU A 137 -9.51 3.57 -22.48
N ARG A 138 -10.58 2.86 -22.87
CA ARG A 138 -11.38 3.22 -24.06
C ARG A 138 -12.43 4.27 -23.71
N THR A 139 -13.04 4.14 -22.54
CA THR A 139 -14.11 5.02 -22.06
C THR A 139 -13.65 6.03 -21.03
N LEU A 140 -12.44 5.83 -20.47
CA LEU A 140 -11.85 6.63 -19.41
C LEU A 140 -12.69 6.62 -18.13
N ALA A 141 -13.51 5.56 -17.98
CA ALA A 141 -14.36 5.34 -16.83
C ALA A 141 -13.56 4.66 -15.72
N VAL A 142 -13.64 5.21 -14.50
CA VAL A 142 -13.17 4.51 -13.30
C VAL A 142 -14.18 3.40 -13.00
N LEU A 143 -13.77 2.15 -13.21
CA LEU A 143 -14.60 0.97 -12.95
C LEU A 143 -14.73 0.71 -11.45
N GLY A 144 -13.70 1.05 -10.67
CA GLY A 144 -13.72 0.89 -9.24
C GLY A 144 -12.50 1.47 -8.54
N GLU A 145 -12.67 1.71 -7.25
CA GLU A 145 -11.61 2.04 -6.32
C GLU A 145 -11.75 1.16 -5.08
N GLU A 146 -10.64 0.65 -4.59
CA GLU A 146 -10.58 -0.12 -3.35
C GLU A 146 -9.46 0.44 -2.48
N VAL A 147 -9.73 0.54 -1.17
CA VAL A 147 -8.77 1.02 -0.19
C VAL A 147 -8.41 -0.13 0.74
N SER A 148 -7.11 -0.38 0.88
CA SER A 148 -6.58 -1.23 1.93
C SER A 148 -5.79 -0.38 2.93
N ALA A 149 -6.18 -0.44 4.20
CA ALA A 149 -5.53 0.26 5.30
C ALA A 149 -5.08 -0.75 6.36
N LEU A 150 -3.85 -1.27 6.22
CA LEU A 150 -3.28 -2.27 7.12
C LEU A 150 -2.25 -1.64 8.05
N ALA A 151 -2.39 -1.89 9.34
CA ALA A 151 -1.38 -1.62 10.37
C ALA A 151 -1.53 -2.63 11.51
N GLU A 152 -0.44 -3.01 12.15
CA GLU A 152 -0.41 -3.96 13.28
C GLU A 152 0.73 -3.59 14.21
N ALA A 153 0.49 -3.65 15.52
CA ALA A 153 1.49 -3.33 16.51
C ALA A 153 2.48 -4.50 16.71
N LEU A 154 3.77 -4.20 16.62
CA LEU A 154 4.86 -5.09 17.05
C LEU A 154 5.33 -4.63 18.42
N LEU A 155 5.16 -5.52 19.40
CA LEU A 155 5.59 -5.32 20.78
C LEU A 155 7.11 -5.25 20.86
N THR A 156 7.63 -4.27 21.58
CA THR A 156 9.03 -4.23 21.99
C THR A 156 9.18 -5.08 23.26
N VAL A 157 9.89 -6.21 23.18
CA VAL A 157 10.15 -7.06 24.35
C VAL A 157 11.30 -6.44 25.13
N GLU A 158 11.03 -5.96 26.36
CA GLU A 158 12.06 -5.41 27.24
C GLU A 158 13.03 -6.53 27.69
N THR A 159 14.29 -6.45 27.27
CA THR A 159 15.38 -7.32 27.73
C THR A 159 16.22 -6.70 28.86
N GLY A 160 15.67 -5.71 29.58
CA GLY A 160 16.32 -5.08 30.76
C GLY A 160 17.09 -3.79 30.48
N GLN A 161 17.21 -3.36 29.22
CA GLN A 161 17.62 -2.01 28.82
C GLN A 161 16.50 -1.48 27.93
N GLY A 162 15.86 -0.37 28.27
CA GLY A 162 14.70 0.16 27.54
C GLY A 162 14.99 0.30 26.04
N VAL A 163 14.50 -0.67 25.25
CA VAL A 163 14.70 -0.69 23.80
C VAL A 163 13.76 0.34 23.20
N HIS A 164 14.30 1.28 22.43
CA HIS A 164 13.46 2.24 21.72
C HIS A 164 12.64 1.46 20.66
N PRO A 165 11.31 1.67 20.52
CA PRO A 165 10.48 0.83 19.67
C PRO A 165 10.92 0.77 18.19
N TRP A 166 11.55 1.83 17.69
CA TRP A 166 12.17 1.84 16.37
C TRP A 166 13.21 0.73 16.17
N ASP A 167 13.91 0.33 17.23
CA ASP A 167 14.98 -0.65 17.19
C ASP A 167 14.47 -2.10 17.34
N THR A 168 13.13 -2.28 17.46
CA THR A 168 12.47 -3.59 17.47
C THR A 168 12.77 -4.41 16.20
N LEU A 169 13.00 -3.74 15.07
CA LEU A 169 13.36 -4.36 13.80
C LEU A 169 14.69 -3.82 13.30
N THR A 170 15.53 -4.68 12.75
CA THR A 170 16.68 -4.29 11.92
C THR A 170 16.22 -3.54 10.66
N ALA A 171 17.13 -2.87 9.97
CA ALA A 171 16.80 -2.18 8.71
C ALA A 171 16.23 -3.14 7.64
N ALA A 172 16.79 -4.34 7.53
CA ALA A 172 16.32 -5.36 6.58
C ALA A 172 14.90 -5.84 6.95
N GLU A 173 14.63 -6.07 8.23
CA GLU A 173 13.30 -6.47 8.70
C GLU A 173 12.25 -5.37 8.52
N LYS A 174 12.65 -4.09 8.62
CA LYS A 174 11.77 -2.97 8.31
C LYS A 174 11.37 -2.98 6.82
N SER A 175 12.33 -3.10 5.91
CA SER A 175 12.01 -3.20 4.47
C SER A 175 11.10 -4.38 4.17
N ALA A 176 11.43 -5.58 4.69
CA ALA A 176 10.62 -6.78 4.53
C ALA A 176 9.21 -6.64 5.13
N ALA A 177 9.06 -5.88 6.22
CA ALA A 177 7.74 -5.57 6.79
C ALA A 177 6.91 -4.69 5.84
N LEU A 178 7.49 -3.64 5.24
CA LEU A 178 6.77 -2.80 4.29
C LEU A 178 6.33 -3.59 3.04
N GLU A 179 7.21 -4.44 2.50
CA GLU A 179 6.88 -5.33 1.37
C GLU A 179 5.73 -6.28 1.73
N ARG A 180 5.80 -6.94 2.89
CA ARG A 180 4.75 -7.85 3.36
C ARG A 180 3.40 -7.15 3.53
N TYR A 181 3.37 -5.94 4.06
CA TYR A 181 2.12 -5.19 4.25
C TYR A 181 1.56 -4.67 2.93
N THR A 182 2.43 -4.30 2.00
CA THR A 182 2.05 -3.94 0.63
C THR A 182 1.39 -5.13 -0.07
N ALA A 183 2.03 -6.30 -0.04
CA ALA A 183 1.49 -7.55 -0.61
C ALA A 183 0.11 -7.90 -0.02
N ARG A 184 0.00 -7.97 1.32
CA ARG A 184 -1.27 -8.23 2.02
C ARG A 184 -2.36 -7.22 1.63
N GLY A 185 -1.99 -5.94 1.49
CA GLY A 185 -2.94 -4.90 1.15
C GLY A 185 -3.47 -5.01 -0.28
N LEU A 186 -2.60 -5.37 -1.22
CA LEU A 186 -2.99 -5.61 -2.61
C LEU A 186 -3.79 -6.90 -2.77
N GLU A 187 -3.42 -7.97 -2.07
CA GLU A 187 -4.19 -9.23 -2.02
C GLU A 187 -5.62 -8.99 -1.51
N ALA A 188 -5.82 -8.04 -0.59
CA ALA A 188 -7.15 -7.66 -0.11
C ALA A 188 -7.92 -6.76 -1.09
N ALA A 189 -7.26 -5.79 -1.73
CA ALA A 189 -7.92 -4.77 -2.57
C ALA A 189 -8.23 -5.26 -4.00
N LEU A 190 -7.35 -6.07 -4.60
CA LEU A 190 -7.46 -6.42 -6.02
C LEU A 190 -8.64 -7.33 -6.39
N PRO A 191 -9.10 -8.31 -5.57
CA PRO A 191 -10.18 -9.21 -5.98
C PRO A 191 -11.45 -8.49 -6.45
N ALA A 192 -11.91 -7.49 -5.69
CA ALA A 192 -13.12 -6.74 -6.03
C ALA A 192 -12.95 -5.88 -7.31
N LEU A 193 -11.75 -5.36 -7.57
CA LEU A 193 -11.45 -4.62 -8.79
C LEU A 193 -11.39 -5.54 -10.01
N LEU A 194 -10.66 -6.65 -9.91
CA LEU A 194 -10.44 -7.57 -11.03
C LEU A 194 -11.71 -8.34 -11.42
N ALA A 195 -12.69 -8.45 -10.51
CA ALA A 195 -14.03 -8.95 -10.82
C ALA A 195 -14.81 -8.03 -11.79
N LYS A 196 -14.44 -6.74 -11.89
CA LYS A 196 -15.07 -5.77 -12.79
C LYS A 196 -14.51 -5.80 -14.21
N LEU A 197 -13.37 -6.46 -14.40
CA LEU A 197 -12.82 -6.67 -15.73
C LEU A 197 -13.72 -7.63 -16.51
N PRO A 198 -13.96 -7.39 -17.80
CA PRO A 198 -14.72 -8.31 -18.63
C PRO A 198 -14.09 -9.72 -18.59
N PRO A 199 -14.90 -10.78 -18.76
CA PRO A 199 -14.36 -12.13 -18.90
C PRO A 199 -13.34 -12.15 -20.04
N GLY A 200 -12.18 -12.77 -19.78
CA GLY A 200 -11.15 -12.93 -20.80
C GLY A 200 -11.72 -13.74 -21.97
N LYS A 201 -11.36 -13.36 -23.20
CA LYS A 201 -11.56 -14.25 -24.35
C LYS A 201 -10.49 -15.33 -24.33
#